data_AF-A0A6C0C7W3-F1
#
_entry.id   AF-A0A6C0C7W3-F1
#
_cell.length_a   1.000
_cell.length_b   1.000
_cell.length_c   1.000
_cell.angle_alpha   90.00
_cell.angle_beta   90.00
_cell.angle_gamma   90.00
#
_symmetry.space_group_name_H-M   'P 1'
#
loop_
_entity.id
_entity.type
_entity.pdbx_description
1 polymer ?
#
loop_
_entity_poly.entity_id
_entity_poly.type
_entity_poly.pdbx_seq_one_letter_code
_entity_poly.pdbx_strand_id
1 'polypeptide(L)'
;MGCWDVYCFTCGLPCHGENSYMELAEETGDEYIINETKKLIKKFGYLNSNIFLTADDRIVRNCKETDCNISFVSPAGEYFTQIGYGHLYNMNMEYGIMPGIFIHTSCWNWIKKTYDVELKYSDLPIDAYQNSIASPVPGINFGPITEYWEQYFNYIRMIENDDMFMIDRNDPKNIARIKKIVTQYKLKRDPKRIGPNVSATFFKEGNIKIGNNKNFWTKKNGKWQEIKEKVVKKKYDIKNPSKQLMKYLNNIPYVGEYNKVPLFQSRPTYKKNKIKEGLE
;
A
#
# COMPACT_ATOMS: atom_id res chain seq x y z
N MET A 1 11.52 -3.86 20.81
CA MET A 1 10.25 -3.90 20.04
C MET A 1 10.62 -4.13 18.60
N GLY A 2 10.05 -5.15 17.98
CA GLY A 2 10.47 -5.60 16.66
C GLY A 2 9.94 -4.74 15.51
N CYS A 3 10.80 -4.48 14.52
CA CYS A 3 10.37 -4.03 13.20
C CYS A 3 9.49 -5.13 12.58
N TRP A 4 8.39 -4.80 11.93
CA TRP A 4 7.62 -5.79 11.17
C TRP A 4 7.95 -5.62 9.71
N ASP A 5 8.36 -6.71 9.05
CA ASP A 5 8.63 -6.67 7.62
C ASP A 5 7.39 -6.27 6.83
N VAL A 6 7.58 -5.29 5.96
CA VAL A 6 6.63 -4.98 4.91
C VAL A 6 6.87 -5.94 3.75
N TYR A 7 5.78 -6.46 3.21
CA TYR A 7 5.81 -7.41 2.11
C TYR A 7 5.43 -6.73 0.80
N CYS A 8 6.07 -7.14 -0.30
CA CYS A 8 5.63 -6.77 -1.63
C CYS A 8 4.24 -7.31 -1.89
N PHE A 9 3.28 -6.44 -2.21
CA PHE A 9 1.88 -6.82 -2.38
C PHE A 9 1.66 -7.84 -3.52
N THR A 10 2.61 -7.99 -4.44
CA THR A 10 2.49 -8.93 -5.57
C THR A 10 2.99 -10.33 -5.25
N CYS A 11 4.14 -10.44 -4.59
CA CYS A 11 4.81 -11.74 -4.38
C CYS A 11 4.88 -12.15 -2.91
N GLY A 12 4.53 -11.28 -1.96
CA GLY A 12 4.60 -11.55 -0.52
C GLY A 12 6.02 -11.68 0.04
N LEU A 13 7.06 -11.40 -0.76
CA LEU A 13 8.46 -11.40 -0.31
C LEU A 13 8.81 -10.09 0.41
N PRO A 14 9.84 -10.09 1.28
CA PRO A 14 10.29 -8.91 2.01
C PRO A 14 10.80 -7.81 1.07
N CYS A 15 10.95 -6.59 1.60
CA CYS A 15 11.34 -5.42 0.82
C CYS A 15 12.72 -5.54 0.15
N HIS A 16 13.66 -6.25 0.78
CA HIS A 16 15.01 -6.45 0.29
C HIS A 16 15.51 -7.85 0.63
N GLY A 17 16.60 -8.25 -0.04
CA GLY A 17 17.41 -9.35 0.48
C GLY A 17 18.32 -8.81 1.58
N GLU A 18 18.26 -9.37 2.77
CA GLU A 18 19.12 -8.94 3.87
C GLU A 18 20.42 -9.74 3.90
N ASN A 19 21.54 -9.05 4.13
CA ASN A 19 22.84 -9.72 4.34
C ASN A 19 22.91 -10.40 5.71
N SER A 20 22.10 -9.94 6.68
CA SER A 20 21.92 -10.57 8.00
C SER A 20 21.51 -12.04 7.90
N TYR A 21 20.96 -12.46 6.76
CA TYR A 21 20.66 -13.87 6.50
C TYR A 21 21.92 -14.75 6.47
N MET A 22 23.09 -14.25 6.11
CA MET A 22 24.31 -15.06 6.27
C MET A 22 24.64 -15.28 7.74
N GLU A 23 24.57 -14.23 8.56
CA GLU A 23 24.90 -14.29 9.98
C GLU A 23 23.95 -15.28 10.70
N LEU A 24 22.64 -15.14 10.45
CA LEU A 24 21.63 -16.05 10.97
C LEU A 24 21.82 -17.50 10.49
N ALA A 25 22.27 -17.72 9.26
CA ALA A 25 22.58 -19.07 8.76
C ALA A 25 23.83 -19.65 9.43
N GLU A 26 24.87 -18.85 9.63
CA GLU A 26 26.11 -19.26 10.30
C GLU A 26 25.86 -19.60 11.78
N GLU A 27 24.96 -18.88 12.46
CA GLU A 27 24.53 -19.17 13.83
C GLU A 27 23.87 -20.55 13.99
N THR A 28 23.29 -21.12 12.92
CA THR A 28 22.72 -22.48 12.98
C THR A 28 23.78 -23.57 13.12
N GLY A 29 25.01 -23.32 12.65
CA GLY A 29 26.07 -24.32 12.53
C GLY A 29 25.81 -25.43 11.48
N ASP A 30 24.73 -25.34 10.71
CA ASP A 30 24.38 -26.33 9.68
C ASP A 30 24.99 -25.94 8.31
N GLU A 31 25.92 -26.77 7.82
CA GLU A 31 26.60 -26.53 6.55
C GLU A 31 25.65 -26.52 5.34
N TYR A 32 24.57 -27.29 5.37
CA TYR A 32 23.55 -27.28 4.33
C TYR A 32 22.82 -25.92 4.32
N ILE A 33 22.35 -25.45 5.47
CA ILE A 33 21.67 -24.15 5.59
C ILE A 33 22.59 -23.00 5.14
N ILE A 34 23.85 -23.01 5.56
CA ILE A 34 24.85 -22.02 5.16
C ILE A 34 25.05 -22.03 3.64
N ASN A 35 25.18 -23.20 3.02
CA ASN A 35 25.41 -23.33 1.59
C ASN A 35 24.18 -22.92 0.76
N GLU A 36 22.98 -23.29 1.17
CA GLU A 36 21.74 -22.85 0.52
C GLU A 36 21.52 -21.34 0.68
N THR A 37 21.85 -20.76 1.83
CA THR A 37 21.79 -19.32 2.06
C THR A 37 22.75 -18.56 1.14
N LYS A 38 23.97 -19.07 0.92
CA LYS A 38 24.91 -18.49 -0.06
C LYS A 38 24.36 -18.50 -1.48
N LYS A 39 23.67 -19.58 -1.88
CA LYS A 39 22.99 -19.66 -3.19
C LYS A 39 21.83 -18.68 -3.26
N LEU A 40 21.11 -18.53 -2.15
CA LEU A 40 19.94 -17.69 -2.02
C LEU A 40 20.24 -16.20 -2.20
N ILE A 41 21.26 -15.70 -1.50
CA ILE A 41 21.63 -14.29 -1.54
C ILE A 41 22.00 -13.85 -2.95
N LYS A 42 22.61 -14.74 -3.75
CA LYS A 42 22.87 -14.47 -5.17
C LYS A 42 21.59 -14.28 -5.99
N LYS A 43 20.48 -14.92 -5.61
CA LYS A 43 19.17 -14.77 -6.27
C LYS A 43 18.42 -13.51 -5.80
N PHE A 44 18.74 -12.95 -4.63
CA PHE A 44 18.01 -11.82 -4.04
C PHE A 44 18.28 -10.45 -4.65
N GLY A 45 19.28 -10.29 -5.51
CA GLY A 45 19.65 -8.99 -6.06
C GLY A 45 18.49 -8.21 -6.71
N TYR A 46 17.46 -8.90 -7.23
CA TYR A 46 16.30 -8.24 -7.80
C TYR A 46 15.34 -7.61 -6.77
N LEU A 47 15.32 -8.11 -5.53
CA LEU A 47 14.45 -7.59 -4.47
C LEU A 47 14.84 -6.16 -4.09
N ASN A 48 16.12 -5.81 -4.23
CA ASN A 48 16.63 -4.49 -3.88
C ASN A 48 16.12 -3.37 -4.82
N SER A 49 15.60 -3.72 -6.00
CA SER A 49 14.96 -2.76 -6.91
C SER A 49 13.48 -2.64 -6.59
N ASN A 50 13.03 -1.46 -6.18
CA ASN A 50 11.66 -1.23 -5.74
C ASN A 50 10.98 -0.03 -6.41
N ILE A 51 9.65 -0.05 -6.30
CA ILE A 51 8.74 1.02 -6.61
C ILE A 51 7.90 1.27 -5.36
N PHE A 52 7.59 2.53 -5.10
CA PHE A 52 6.63 2.95 -4.12
C PHE A 52 5.44 3.59 -4.82
N LEU A 53 4.26 2.98 -4.68
CA LEU A 53 3.00 3.48 -5.21
C LEU A 53 2.39 4.41 -4.18
N THR A 54 2.52 5.71 -4.38
CA THR A 54 1.99 6.69 -3.43
C THR A 54 0.49 6.84 -3.60
N ALA A 55 -0.18 7.24 -2.54
CA ALA A 55 -1.62 7.37 -2.56
C ALA A 55 -2.18 8.55 -3.37
N ASP A 56 -1.30 9.44 -3.86
CA ASP A 56 -1.60 10.40 -4.93
C ASP A 56 -1.28 9.84 -6.34
N ASP A 57 -1.19 8.51 -6.47
CA ASP A 57 -0.95 7.75 -7.71
C ASP A 57 0.40 8.02 -8.40
N ARG A 58 1.40 8.55 -7.68
CA ARG A 58 2.76 8.65 -8.20
C ARG A 58 3.45 7.28 -8.09
N ILE A 59 4.29 7.01 -9.08
CA ILE A 59 5.15 5.83 -9.14
C ILE A 59 6.56 6.31 -8.86
N VAL A 60 7.02 6.12 -7.61
CA VAL A 60 8.36 6.54 -7.20
C VAL A 60 9.28 5.32 -7.29
N ARG A 61 10.43 5.47 -7.95
CA ARG A 61 11.36 4.35 -8.22
C ARG A 61 12.57 4.44 -7.30
N ASN A 62 13.13 3.27 -6.98
CA ASN A 62 14.40 3.13 -6.26
C ASN A 62 14.40 3.87 -4.92
N CYS A 63 13.31 3.74 -4.16
CA CYS A 63 13.27 4.30 -2.82
C CYS A 63 14.24 3.53 -1.91
N LYS A 64 14.91 4.24 -1.01
CA LYS A 64 15.75 3.63 0.03
C LYS A 64 14.92 3.47 1.30
N GLU A 65 14.99 2.31 1.92
CA GLU A 65 14.41 2.09 3.25
C GLU A 65 15.13 2.98 4.29
N THR A 66 14.37 3.56 5.22
CA THR A 66 14.91 4.41 6.29
C THR A 66 14.54 3.96 7.70
N ASP A 67 13.51 3.11 7.85
CA ASP A 67 13.04 2.66 9.15
C ASP A 67 12.20 1.39 9.02
N CYS A 68 12.68 0.28 9.60
CA CYS A 68 11.93 -0.94 9.88
C CYS A 68 11.05 -1.45 8.73
N ASN A 69 11.49 -1.37 7.47
CA ASN A 69 10.72 -1.72 6.27
C ASN A 69 9.44 -0.90 6.03
N ILE A 70 9.15 0.08 6.86
CA ILE A 70 7.88 0.83 6.86
C ILE A 70 8.03 2.25 6.36
N SER A 71 9.25 2.79 6.34
CA SER A 71 9.54 4.14 5.86
C SER A 71 10.56 4.10 4.74
N PHE A 72 10.34 4.95 3.74
CA PHE A 72 11.14 4.98 2.52
C PHE A 72 11.44 6.42 2.12
N VAL A 73 12.60 6.66 1.51
CA VAL A 73 12.99 7.95 0.95
C VAL A 73 13.25 7.84 -0.55
N SER A 74 12.72 8.76 -1.34
CA SER A 74 13.00 8.83 -2.78
C SER A 74 14.46 9.23 -3.04
N PRO A 75 14.99 9.00 -4.24
CA PRO A 75 16.26 9.59 -4.66
C PRO A 75 16.31 11.12 -4.57
N ALA A 76 15.14 11.78 -4.57
CA ALA A 76 15.01 13.23 -4.44
C ALA A 76 14.84 13.71 -2.98
N GLY A 77 14.87 12.80 -1.99
CA GLY A 77 14.73 13.15 -0.57
C GLY A 77 13.28 13.26 -0.07
N GLU A 78 12.29 12.82 -0.84
CA GLU A 78 10.89 12.77 -0.38
C GLU A 78 10.64 11.55 0.50
N TYR A 79 9.97 11.72 1.64
CA TYR A 79 9.69 10.63 2.58
C TYR A 79 8.30 10.02 2.36
N PHE A 80 8.24 8.69 2.46
CA PHE A 80 7.06 7.86 2.33
C PHE A 80 6.95 6.83 3.44
N THR A 81 5.76 6.27 3.56
CA THR A 81 5.45 5.29 4.60
C THR A 81 4.44 4.26 4.12
N GLN A 82 4.66 2.99 4.45
CA GLN A 82 3.78 1.90 4.10
C GLN A 82 2.42 2.04 4.80
N ILE A 83 1.34 1.85 4.05
CA ILE A 83 -0.01 1.80 4.62
C ILE A 83 -0.22 0.58 5.53
N GLY A 84 -1.05 0.73 6.56
CA GLY A 84 -1.36 -0.32 7.54
C GLY A 84 -0.55 -0.20 8.83
N TYR A 85 0.44 0.70 8.90
CA TYR A 85 1.15 1.04 10.14
C TYR A 85 0.38 2.13 10.93
N GLY A 86 -0.54 1.68 11.79
CA GLY A 86 -1.54 2.54 12.46
C GLY A 86 -0.99 3.67 13.35
N HIS A 87 0.23 3.55 13.88
CA HIS A 87 0.84 4.60 14.71
C HIS A 87 1.32 5.82 13.91
N LEU A 88 1.63 5.65 12.62
CA LEU A 88 2.11 6.74 11.78
C LEU A 88 0.97 7.55 11.15
N TYR A 89 -0.29 7.09 11.22
CA TYR A 89 -1.44 7.79 10.64
C TYR A 89 -1.55 9.26 11.07
N ASN A 90 -1.31 9.54 12.36
CA ASN A 90 -1.32 10.91 12.88
C ASN A 90 -0.02 11.69 12.62
N MET A 91 1.14 11.01 12.63
CA MET A 91 2.44 11.65 12.42
C MET A 91 2.68 11.99 10.93
N ASN A 92 2.26 11.13 10.01
CA ASN A 92 2.45 11.31 8.57
C ASN A 92 1.75 12.57 8.05
N MET A 93 0.57 12.86 8.60
CA MET A 93 -0.16 14.08 8.27
C MET A 93 0.46 15.35 8.83
N GLU A 94 1.23 15.27 9.92
CA GLU A 94 1.91 16.41 10.55
C GLU A 94 3.23 16.75 9.84
N TYR A 95 4.01 15.73 9.45
CA TYR A 95 5.33 15.89 8.83
C TYR A 95 5.33 15.88 7.29
N GLY A 96 4.17 15.70 6.65
CA GLY A 96 4.08 15.70 5.18
C GLY A 96 4.62 14.43 4.53
N ILE A 97 4.63 13.30 5.26
CA ILE A 97 5.03 11.99 4.76
C ILE A 97 3.88 11.43 3.93
N MET A 98 4.16 11.04 2.68
CA MET A 98 3.13 10.54 1.77
C MET A 98 3.01 9.00 1.91
N PRO A 99 1.83 8.48 2.29
CA PRO A 99 1.65 7.03 2.38
C PRO A 99 1.52 6.37 1.02
N GLY A 100 1.76 5.07 1.02
CA GLY A 100 1.66 4.25 -0.19
C GLY A 100 1.94 2.78 0.07
N ILE A 101 2.25 2.09 -1.02
CA ILE A 101 2.56 0.66 -1.02
C ILE A 101 3.89 0.40 -1.70
N PHE A 102 4.73 -0.37 -1.01
CA PHE A 102 5.93 -0.98 -1.56
C PHE A 102 5.61 -2.10 -2.56
N ILE A 103 6.35 -2.12 -3.66
CA ILE A 103 6.36 -3.23 -4.62
C ILE A 103 7.76 -3.40 -5.21
N HIS A 104 8.22 -4.64 -5.41
CA HIS A 104 9.44 -4.87 -6.20
C HIS A 104 9.24 -4.37 -7.64
N THR A 105 10.24 -3.68 -8.18
CA THR A 105 10.22 -3.14 -9.55
C THR A 105 9.86 -4.22 -10.57
N SER A 106 10.36 -5.42 -10.36
CA SER A 106 10.06 -6.51 -11.27
C SER A 106 8.65 -7.06 -11.18
N CYS A 107 8.07 -7.09 -9.98
CA CYS A 107 6.68 -7.45 -9.81
C CYS A 107 5.79 -6.45 -10.53
N TRP A 108 6.13 -5.16 -10.44
CA TRP A 108 5.42 -4.10 -11.13
C TRP A 108 5.52 -4.26 -12.66
N ASN A 109 6.73 -4.49 -13.17
CA ASN A 109 6.97 -4.73 -14.60
C ASN A 109 6.23 -5.98 -15.09
N TRP A 110 6.21 -7.05 -14.29
CA TRP A 110 5.47 -8.27 -14.61
C TRP A 110 3.96 -8.02 -14.68
N ILE A 111 3.39 -7.26 -13.73
CA ILE A 111 1.97 -6.86 -13.79
C ILE A 111 1.70 -6.04 -15.04
N LYS A 112 2.53 -5.03 -15.32
CA LYS A 112 2.40 -4.18 -16.50
C LYS A 112 2.43 -4.99 -17.80
N LYS A 113 3.34 -5.96 -17.92
CA LYS A 113 3.45 -6.82 -19.10
C LYS A 113 2.30 -7.83 -19.21
N THR A 114 1.95 -8.50 -18.12
CA THR A 114 1.00 -9.62 -18.11
C THR A 114 -0.46 -9.15 -18.20
N TYR A 115 -0.79 -8.03 -17.56
CA TYR A 115 -2.16 -7.53 -17.47
C TYR A 115 -2.39 -6.26 -18.28
N ASP A 116 -1.35 -5.68 -18.88
CA ASP A 116 -1.41 -4.39 -19.59
C ASP A 116 -2.01 -3.28 -18.71
N VAL A 117 -1.57 -3.26 -17.44
CA VAL A 117 -1.97 -2.30 -16.42
C VAL A 117 -0.73 -1.64 -15.86
N GLU A 118 -0.59 -0.34 -16.10
CA GLU A 118 0.39 0.48 -15.37
C GLU A 118 -0.11 0.72 -13.95
N LEU A 119 0.20 -0.23 -13.08
CA LEU A 119 -0.36 -0.30 -11.74
C LEU A 119 -0.06 0.95 -10.91
N LYS A 120 -1.13 1.55 -10.37
CA LYS A 120 -1.12 2.67 -9.43
C LYS A 120 -1.74 2.26 -8.09
N TYR A 121 -1.60 3.12 -7.10
CA TYR A 121 -2.19 2.90 -5.78
C TYR A 121 -3.72 2.79 -5.86
N SER A 122 -4.38 3.65 -6.65
CA SER A 122 -5.85 3.65 -6.82
C SER A 122 -6.43 2.44 -7.54
N ASP A 123 -5.57 1.60 -8.14
CA ASP A 123 -5.96 0.32 -8.75
C ASP A 123 -6.05 -0.81 -7.73
N LEU A 124 -5.52 -0.61 -6.52
CA LEU A 124 -5.48 -1.60 -5.46
C LEU A 124 -6.66 -1.45 -4.51
N PRO A 125 -7.27 -2.55 -4.04
CA PRO A 125 -8.41 -2.52 -3.14
C PRO A 125 -7.98 -2.25 -1.69
N ILE A 126 -7.33 -1.10 -1.50
CA ILE A 126 -6.80 -0.64 -0.23
C ILE A 126 -7.93 0.08 0.54
N ASP A 127 -8.01 -0.25 1.84
CA ASP A 127 -8.76 0.49 2.86
C ASP A 127 -7.80 0.80 4.02
N ALA A 128 -7.30 2.03 4.08
CA ALA A 128 -6.32 2.47 5.08
C ALA A 128 -6.75 2.22 6.55
N TYR A 129 -8.05 2.10 6.82
CA TYR A 129 -8.59 1.87 8.16
C TYR A 129 -8.75 0.38 8.50
N GLN A 130 -8.81 -0.49 7.49
CA GLN A 130 -8.98 -1.94 7.67
C GLN A 130 -7.70 -2.73 7.39
N ASN A 131 -6.75 -2.13 6.69
CA ASN A 131 -5.48 -2.76 6.37
C ASN A 131 -4.58 -2.77 7.61
N SER A 132 -4.04 -3.95 7.93
CA SER A 132 -3.07 -4.13 9.00
C SER A 132 -1.73 -4.55 8.42
N ILE A 133 -0.68 -4.45 9.22
CA ILE A 133 0.68 -4.90 8.86
C ILE A 133 0.68 -6.40 8.51
N ALA A 134 -0.14 -7.19 9.20
CA ALA A 134 -0.23 -8.65 8.99
C ALA A 134 -0.97 -9.04 7.70
N SER A 135 -1.78 -8.14 7.13
CA SER A 135 -2.49 -8.37 5.87
C SER A 135 -2.71 -7.04 5.16
N PRO A 136 -1.79 -6.65 4.26
CA PRO A 136 -1.83 -5.31 3.65
C PRO A 136 -3.08 -5.09 2.80
N VAL A 137 -3.76 -6.16 2.39
CA VAL A 137 -5.06 -6.12 1.72
C VAL A 137 -5.96 -7.24 2.25
N PRO A 138 -7.02 -6.91 3.02
CA PRO A 138 -7.98 -7.88 3.54
C PRO A 138 -8.57 -8.77 2.44
N GLY A 139 -8.60 -10.07 2.71
CA GLY A 139 -9.20 -11.06 1.81
C GLY A 139 -8.32 -11.52 0.65
N ILE A 140 -7.04 -11.11 0.60
CA ILE A 140 -6.08 -11.65 -0.36
C ILE A 140 -5.27 -12.77 0.31
N ASN A 141 -5.30 -13.94 -0.30
CA ASN A 141 -4.50 -15.08 0.11
C ASN A 141 -3.15 -15.08 -0.63
N PHE A 142 -2.06 -14.86 0.11
CA PHE A 142 -0.70 -14.86 -0.41
C PHE A 142 -0.11 -16.28 -0.58
N GLY A 143 -0.83 -17.30 -0.14
CA GLY A 143 -0.43 -18.71 -0.22
C GLY A 143 0.63 -19.06 0.81
N PRO A 144 1.43 -20.12 0.57
CA PRO A 144 2.37 -20.66 1.56
C PRO A 144 3.43 -19.65 2.04
N ILE A 145 3.68 -18.56 1.28
CA ILE A 145 4.63 -17.52 1.68
C ILE A 145 4.29 -16.88 3.03
N THR A 146 3.00 -16.89 3.43
CA THR A 146 2.55 -16.31 4.71
C THR A 146 3.07 -17.06 5.91
N GLU A 147 3.47 -18.33 5.76
CA GLU A 147 4.02 -19.15 6.85
C GLU A 147 5.40 -18.70 7.31
N TYR A 148 6.07 -17.87 6.49
CA TYR A 148 7.40 -17.32 6.72
C TYR A 148 7.38 -15.84 7.15
N TRP A 149 6.19 -15.26 7.30
CA TRP A 149 6.00 -13.89 7.77
C TRP A 149 6.11 -13.85 9.29
N GLU A 150 7.21 -13.30 9.80
CA GLU A 150 7.41 -13.07 11.22
C GLU A 150 7.84 -11.61 11.45
N GLN A 151 8.56 -11.33 12.54
CA GLN A 151 9.21 -10.04 12.73
C GLN A 151 10.22 -9.77 11.59
N TYR A 152 10.99 -10.80 11.25
CA TYR A 152 11.83 -10.86 10.06
C TYR A 152 11.36 -12.03 9.19
N PHE A 153 11.46 -11.91 7.87
CA PHE A 153 11.09 -12.99 6.98
C PHE A 153 11.95 -14.25 7.23
N ASN A 154 11.32 -15.36 7.62
CA ASN A 154 12.00 -16.57 8.08
C ASN A 154 12.46 -17.45 6.89
N TYR A 155 13.56 -17.06 6.25
CA TYR A 155 14.13 -17.78 5.11
C TYR A 155 14.78 -19.12 5.52
N ILE A 156 15.26 -19.27 6.77
CA ILE A 156 15.83 -20.54 7.26
C ILE A 156 14.78 -21.64 7.19
N ARG A 157 13.60 -21.39 7.75
CA ARG A 157 12.47 -22.33 7.71
C ARG A 157 12.04 -22.65 6.27
N MET A 158 12.18 -21.70 5.36
CA MET A 158 11.88 -21.92 3.94
C MET A 158 12.92 -22.80 3.24
N ILE A 159 14.19 -22.73 3.64
CA ILE A 159 15.24 -23.67 3.20
C ILE A 159 14.94 -25.07 3.75
N GLU A 160 14.62 -25.18 5.04
CA GLU A 160 14.29 -26.45 5.69
C GLU A 160 13.09 -27.15 5.05
N ASN A 161 12.11 -26.36 4.59
CA ASN A 161 10.89 -26.85 3.93
C ASN A 161 11.05 -27.11 2.41
N ASP A 162 12.23 -26.90 1.81
CA ASP A 162 12.45 -26.97 0.35
C ASP A 162 11.52 -26.04 -0.46
N ASP A 163 11.17 -24.89 0.12
CA ASP A 163 10.19 -23.94 -0.41
C ASP A 163 10.85 -22.77 -1.17
N MET A 164 12.13 -22.91 -1.46
CA MET A 164 13.01 -21.92 -2.09
C MET A 164 12.58 -21.51 -3.50
N PHE A 165 11.73 -22.32 -4.13
CA PHE A 165 11.09 -21.97 -5.40
C PHE A 165 10.38 -20.61 -5.32
N MET A 166 9.85 -20.22 -4.15
CA MET A 166 9.11 -18.96 -3.96
C MET A 166 9.91 -17.68 -4.17
N ILE A 167 11.24 -17.76 -4.15
CA ILE A 167 12.13 -16.62 -4.43
C ILE A 167 12.51 -16.56 -5.90
N ASP A 168 12.56 -17.71 -6.57
CA ASP A 168 12.95 -17.80 -7.96
C ASP A 168 11.80 -17.34 -8.87
N ARG A 169 11.95 -16.17 -9.50
CA ARG A 169 10.92 -15.60 -10.37
C ARG A 169 10.69 -16.37 -11.65
N ASN A 170 11.63 -17.22 -12.04
CA ASN A 170 11.52 -18.05 -13.25
C ASN A 170 10.95 -19.43 -12.93
N ASP A 171 10.82 -19.80 -11.66
CA ASP A 171 10.24 -21.07 -11.27
C ASP A 171 8.74 -21.12 -11.62
N PRO A 172 8.28 -22.15 -12.35
CA PRO A 172 6.87 -22.27 -12.75
C PRO A 172 5.88 -22.30 -11.58
N LYS A 173 6.23 -22.92 -10.45
CA LYS A 173 5.39 -22.95 -9.25
C LYS A 173 5.26 -21.56 -8.65
N ASN A 174 6.35 -20.79 -8.62
CA ASN A 174 6.31 -19.42 -8.12
C ASN A 174 5.52 -18.48 -9.04
N ILE A 175 5.69 -18.60 -10.36
CA ILE A 175 4.90 -17.86 -11.34
C ILE A 175 3.41 -18.15 -11.15
N ALA A 176 3.03 -19.41 -10.98
CA ALA A 176 1.65 -19.80 -10.73
C ALA A 176 1.12 -19.20 -9.41
N ARG A 177 1.92 -19.21 -8.34
CA ARG A 177 1.60 -18.58 -7.05
C ARG A 177 1.36 -17.09 -7.20
N ILE A 178 2.30 -16.34 -7.79
CA ILE A 178 2.18 -14.89 -8.02
C ILE A 178 0.95 -14.58 -8.86
N LYS A 179 0.69 -15.36 -9.92
CA LYS A 179 -0.52 -15.21 -10.74
C LYS A 179 -1.80 -15.39 -9.90
N LYS A 180 -1.85 -16.39 -9.03
CA LYS A 180 -2.97 -16.61 -8.11
C LYS A 180 -3.17 -15.42 -7.16
N ILE A 181 -2.10 -14.86 -6.60
CA ILE A 181 -2.15 -13.64 -5.76
C ILE A 181 -2.74 -12.49 -6.58
N VAL A 182 -2.15 -12.19 -7.74
CA VAL A 182 -2.55 -11.00 -8.52
C VAL A 182 -3.98 -11.08 -9.05
N THR A 183 -4.45 -12.27 -9.46
CA THR A 183 -5.85 -12.44 -9.90
C THR A 183 -6.88 -12.12 -8.82
N GLN A 184 -6.51 -12.26 -7.54
CA GLN A 184 -7.42 -11.96 -6.44
C GLN A 184 -7.70 -10.46 -6.34
N TYR A 185 -6.81 -9.57 -6.77
CA TYR A 185 -7.06 -8.13 -6.81
C TYR A 185 -8.13 -7.72 -7.82
N LYS A 186 -8.51 -8.62 -8.75
CA LYS A 186 -9.48 -8.34 -9.82
C LYS A 186 -9.12 -7.07 -10.60
N LEU A 187 -7.83 -6.88 -10.89
CA LEU A 187 -7.33 -5.75 -11.68
C LEU A 187 -8.12 -5.67 -12.99
N LYS A 188 -8.71 -4.51 -13.27
CA LYS A 188 -9.59 -4.33 -14.43
C LYS A 188 -8.84 -3.61 -15.56
N ARG A 189 -8.82 -4.24 -16.72
CA ARG A 189 -8.37 -3.62 -17.97
C ARG A 189 -9.60 -3.14 -18.73
N ASP A 190 -10.03 -1.92 -18.43
CA ASP A 190 -11.05 -1.27 -19.24
C ASP A 190 -10.69 0.22 -19.39
N PRO A 191 -10.06 0.62 -20.50
CA PRO A 191 -9.70 2.02 -20.74
C PRO A 191 -10.92 2.94 -20.90
N LYS A 192 -12.12 2.39 -21.14
CA LYS A 192 -13.38 3.14 -21.20
C LYS A 192 -14.08 3.24 -19.85
N ARG A 193 -13.54 2.59 -18.82
CA ARG A 193 -14.11 2.60 -17.47
C ARG A 193 -14.09 4.01 -16.91
N ILE A 194 -15.27 4.57 -16.67
CA ILE A 194 -15.43 5.90 -16.06
C ILE A 194 -15.40 5.86 -14.52
N GLY A 195 -15.83 4.75 -13.91
CA GLY A 195 -15.84 4.56 -12.45
C GLY A 195 -14.50 4.11 -11.86
N PRO A 196 -14.43 3.82 -10.55
CA PRO A 196 -13.19 3.40 -9.89
C PRO A 196 -12.61 2.12 -10.47
N ASN A 197 -11.29 2.03 -10.64
CA ASN A 197 -10.59 0.86 -11.21
C ASN A 197 -10.73 -0.42 -10.37
N VAL A 198 -10.90 -0.25 -9.07
CA VAL A 198 -11.11 -1.35 -8.12
C VAL A 198 -12.52 -1.96 -8.21
N SER A 199 -12.63 -3.23 -7.85
CA SER A 199 -13.94 -3.89 -7.69
C SER A 199 -14.67 -3.38 -6.45
N ALA A 200 -15.96 -3.09 -6.57
CA ALA A 200 -16.81 -2.73 -5.42
C ALA A 200 -16.91 -3.85 -4.39
N THR A 201 -16.60 -5.10 -4.75
CA THR A 201 -16.66 -6.26 -3.83
C THR A 201 -15.72 -6.15 -2.63
N PHE A 202 -14.68 -5.32 -2.71
CA PHE A 202 -13.74 -5.12 -1.60
C PHE A 202 -14.18 -4.08 -0.57
N PHE A 203 -15.27 -3.36 -0.85
CA PHE A 203 -15.67 -2.20 -0.07
C PHE A 203 -17.01 -2.44 0.64
N LYS A 204 -17.21 -1.76 1.76
CA LYS A 204 -18.48 -1.74 2.48
C LYS A 204 -19.48 -0.82 1.78
N GLU A 205 -20.76 -1.11 1.98
CA GLU A 205 -21.84 -0.26 1.45
C GLU A 205 -21.65 1.20 1.89
N GLY A 206 -21.86 2.14 0.97
CA GLY A 206 -21.67 3.57 1.23
C GLY A 206 -20.24 4.08 1.10
N ASN A 207 -19.20 3.22 1.02
CA ASN A 207 -17.84 3.69 0.76
C ASN A 207 -17.78 4.50 -0.55
N ILE A 208 -16.97 5.56 -0.57
CA ILE A 208 -16.83 6.47 -1.71
C ILE A 208 -15.39 6.42 -2.24
N LYS A 209 -15.25 6.37 -3.56
CA LYS A 209 -13.97 6.48 -4.28
C LYS A 209 -14.12 7.47 -5.45
N ILE A 210 -12.99 7.92 -5.98
CA ILE A 210 -12.94 8.77 -7.19
C ILE A 210 -12.82 7.86 -8.41
N GLY A 211 -13.64 8.10 -9.43
CA GLY A 211 -13.57 7.38 -10.71
C GLY A 211 -12.50 7.94 -11.64
N ASN A 212 -12.23 7.25 -12.75
CA ASN A 212 -11.33 7.74 -13.79
C ASN A 212 -11.83 9.05 -14.42
N ASN A 213 -13.15 9.26 -14.42
CA ASN A 213 -13.77 10.53 -14.84
C ASN A 213 -13.66 11.66 -13.81
N LYS A 214 -12.91 11.46 -12.71
CA LYS A 214 -12.74 12.40 -11.58
C LYS A 214 -14.01 12.72 -10.81
N ASN A 215 -15.12 12.05 -11.09
CA ASN A 215 -16.35 12.16 -10.32
C ASN A 215 -16.32 11.23 -9.11
N PHE A 216 -17.20 11.48 -8.14
CA PHE A 216 -17.35 10.66 -6.96
C PHE A 216 -18.27 9.48 -7.22
N TRP A 217 -17.90 8.31 -6.70
CA TRP A 217 -18.66 7.08 -6.84
C TRP A 217 -18.83 6.43 -5.48
N THR A 218 -20.05 5.99 -5.16
CA THR A 218 -20.36 5.27 -3.92
C THR A 218 -20.71 3.82 -4.22
N LYS A 219 -20.37 2.92 -3.28
CA LYS A 219 -20.81 1.53 -3.36
C LYS A 219 -22.29 1.44 -2.96
N LYS A 220 -23.12 1.04 -3.92
CA LYS A 220 -24.56 0.79 -3.76
C LYS A 220 -24.96 -0.54 -4.41
N ASN A 221 -25.62 -1.42 -3.67
CA ASN A 221 -26.08 -2.75 -4.10
C ASN A 221 -24.96 -3.57 -4.79
N GLY A 222 -23.77 -3.59 -4.18
CA GLY A 222 -22.62 -4.34 -4.68
C GLY A 222 -21.95 -3.75 -5.93
N LYS A 223 -22.35 -2.56 -6.40
CA LYS A 223 -21.80 -1.89 -7.59
C LYS A 223 -21.36 -0.47 -7.28
N TRP A 224 -20.45 0.06 -8.09
CA TRP A 224 -20.14 1.48 -8.07
C TRP A 224 -21.26 2.26 -8.76
N GLN A 225 -21.79 3.27 -8.07
CA GLN A 225 -22.75 4.21 -8.62
C GLN A 225 -22.21 5.63 -8.49
N GLU A 226 -22.26 6.39 -9.57
CA GLU A 226 -21.82 7.78 -9.59
C GLU A 226 -22.73 8.64 -8.69
N ILE A 227 -22.12 9.46 -7.85
CA ILE A 227 -22.83 10.46 -7.06
C ILE A 227 -23.09 11.65 -7.97
N LYS A 228 -24.35 11.83 -8.38
CA LYS A 228 -24.80 12.95 -9.20
C LYS A 228 -25.23 14.18 -8.38
N GLU A 229 -25.19 14.06 -7.06
CA GLU A 229 -25.53 15.14 -6.14
C GLU A 229 -24.53 16.30 -6.28
N LYS A 230 -25.02 17.53 -6.13
CA LYS A 230 -24.16 18.71 -6.19
C LYS A 230 -23.18 18.69 -5.00
N VAL A 231 -21.89 18.83 -5.29
CA VAL A 231 -20.85 18.96 -4.27
C VAL A 231 -21.03 20.31 -3.57
N VAL A 232 -21.37 20.30 -2.28
CA VAL A 232 -21.46 21.51 -1.46
C VAL A 232 -20.12 21.75 -0.79
N LYS A 233 -19.44 22.85 -1.14
CA LYS A 233 -18.22 23.27 -0.44
C LYS A 233 -18.57 24.03 0.83
N LYS A 234 -18.03 23.58 1.97
CA LYS A 234 -18.11 24.31 3.23
C LYS A 234 -16.71 24.64 3.70
N LYS A 235 -16.48 25.91 4.07
CA LYS A 235 -15.24 26.38 4.70
C LYS A 235 -15.58 26.74 6.15
N TYR A 236 -14.72 26.33 7.08
CA TYR A 236 -14.85 26.64 8.50
C TYR A 236 -13.57 27.35 8.95
N ASP A 237 -13.70 28.52 9.57
CA ASP A 237 -12.61 29.16 10.31
C ASP A 237 -12.70 28.70 11.77
N ILE A 238 -11.74 27.89 12.21
CA ILE A 238 -11.80 27.22 13.52
C ILE A 238 -10.91 27.98 14.51
N LYS A 239 -11.50 28.91 15.25
CA LYS A 239 -11.01 29.33 16.56
C LYS A 239 -11.99 28.83 17.62
N ASN A 240 -11.59 27.84 18.41
CA ASN A 240 -12.41 27.18 19.44
C ASN A 240 -13.70 26.54 18.88
N PRO A 241 -13.63 25.39 18.20
CA PRO A 241 -14.79 24.78 17.55
C PRO A 241 -15.84 24.38 18.59
N SER A 242 -17.12 24.63 18.28
CA SER A 242 -18.22 24.15 19.12
C SER A 242 -18.26 22.61 19.14
N LYS A 243 -18.74 22.01 20.25
CA LYS A 243 -18.95 20.56 20.33
C LYS A 243 -19.81 20.02 19.18
N GLN A 244 -20.78 20.80 18.71
CA GLN A 244 -21.65 20.43 17.61
C GLN A 244 -20.93 20.45 16.26
N LEU A 245 -20.05 21.44 16.02
CA LEU A 245 -19.20 21.46 14.83
C LEU A 245 -18.21 20.28 14.84
N MET A 246 -17.57 20.01 15.97
CA MET A 246 -16.68 18.85 16.10
C MET A 246 -17.42 17.54 15.86
N LYS A 247 -18.62 17.38 16.42
CA LYS A 247 -19.47 16.21 16.17
C LYS A 247 -19.84 16.09 14.70
N TYR A 248 -20.15 17.19 14.03
CA TYR A 248 -20.44 17.21 12.60
C TYR A 248 -19.21 16.80 11.76
N LEU A 249 -18.06 17.43 11.99
CA LEU A 249 -16.81 17.15 11.28
C LEU A 249 -16.36 15.70 11.46
N ASN A 250 -16.44 15.17 12.69
CA ASN A 250 -16.08 13.78 12.98
C ASN A 250 -16.98 12.74 12.29
N ASN A 251 -18.17 13.16 11.85
CA ASN A 251 -19.12 12.30 11.13
C ASN A 251 -19.01 12.43 9.61
N ILE A 252 -18.14 13.30 9.09
CA ILE A 252 -17.92 13.41 7.64
C ILE A 252 -17.13 12.18 7.16
N PRO A 253 -17.64 11.39 6.19
CA PRO A 253 -16.90 10.27 5.63
C PRO A 253 -15.63 10.77 4.95
N TYR A 254 -14.48 10.12 5.19
CA TYR A 254 -13.26 10.41 4.44
C TYR A 254 -13.39 9.87 3.00
N VAL A 255 -13.02 10.67 1.99
CA VAL A 255 -13.04 10.25 0.57
C VAL A 255 -11.73 10.58 -0.10
N GLY A 256 -11.17 9.57 -0.77
CA GLY A 256 -9.80 9.60 -1.25
C GLY A 256 -8.88 9.34 -0.06
N GLU A 257 -8.12 8.26 -0.12
CA GLU A 257 -7.27 7.94 1.03
C GLU A 257 -6.22 9.04 1.23
N TYR A 258 -5.63 9.60 0.16
CA TYR A 258 -4.63 10.68 0.30
C TYR A 258 -4.47 11.60 -0.94
N ASN A 259 -5.58 12.14 -1.47
CA ASN A 259 -5.50 13.17 -2.51
C ASN A 259 -5.33 14.57 -1.88
N LYS A 260 -4.68 15.52 -2.59
CA LYS A 260 -4.51 16.93 -2.15
C LYS A 260 -5.81 17.75 -2.24
N VAL A 261 -6.94 17.16 -1.80
CA VAL A 261 -8.35 17.65 -1.72
C VAL A 261 -9.18 17.31 -3.00
N PRO A 262 -10.38 16.67 -2.90
CA PRO A 262 -11.43 16.98 -1.92
C PRO A 262 -12.16 15.78 -1.26
N LEU A 263 -12.04 15.67 0.07
CA LEU A 263 -13.20 15.81 0.96
C LEU A 263 -12.85 16.68 2.19
N PHE A 264 -13.89 17.22 2.84
CA PHE A 264 -13.93 18.53 3.52
C PHE A 264 -13.17 18.66 4.85
N GLN A 265 -11.84 18.53 4.81
CA GLN A 265 -10.99 19.26 5.74
C GLN A 265 -9.63 19.52 5.07
N SER A 266 -9.44 20.70 4.49
CA SER A 266 -8.09 21.22 4.28
C SER A 266 -7.47 21.49 5.64
N ARG A 267 -6.18 21.18 5.83
CA ARG A 267 -5.42 21.52 7.05
C ARG A 267 -5.83 22.92 7.55
N PRO A 268 -6.13 23.12 8.85
CA PRO A 268 -6.31 24.47 9.36
C PRO A 268 -5.01 25.25 9.13
N THR A 269 -5.05 26.23 8.23
CA THR A 269 -3.98 27.22 8.13
C THR A 269 -4.17 28.19 9.28
N TYR A 270 -3.32 28.14 10.31
CA TYR A 270 -3.24 29.17 11.33
C TYR A 270 -2.73 30.48 10.71
N LYS A 271 -3.63 31.22 10.06
CA LYS A 271 -3.35 32.62 9.69
C LYS A 271 -3.76 33.49 10.86
N LYS A 272 -2.78 34.15 11.48
CA LYS A 272 -3.04 35.32 12.32
C LYS A 272 -3.73 36.37 11.44
N ASN A 273 -5.02 36.58 11.70
CA ASN A 273 -5.83 37.77 11.45
C ASN A 273 -6.87 37.73 10.31
N LYS A 274 -8.07 38.19 10.73
CA LYS A 274 -9.27 38.68 10.03
C LYS A 274 -10.26 37.67 9.43
N ILE A 275 -11.46 37.73 10.02
CA ILE A 275 -12.72 37.09 9.63
C ILE A 275 -13.28 37.79 8.39
N LYS A 276 -13.69 37.00 7.38
CA LYS A 276 -14.71 37.39 6.39
C LYS A 276 -15.58 36.16 6.13
N GLU A 277 -16.85 36.24 6.47
CA GLU A 277 -17.87 35.26 6.06
C GLU A 277 -18.24 35.52 4.60
N GLY A 278 -18.32 34.45 3.80
CA GLY A 278 -18.79 34.50 2.42
C GLY A 278 -19.14 33.11 1.93
N LEU A 279 -20.34 32.98 1.35
CA LEU A 279 -20.76 31.85 0.52
C LEU A 279 -20.17 32.04 -0.87
N GLU A 280 -19.36 31.09 -1.33
CA GLU A 280 -18.94 30.92 -2.74
C GLU A 280 -19.15 29.47 -3.18
#